data_AF-A0A0P7XNQ5-F1
#
_entry.id   AF-A0A0P7XNQ5-F1
#
_cell.length_a   1.000
_cell.length_b   1.000
_cell.length_c   1.000
_cell.angle_alpha   90.00
_cell.angle_beta   90.00
_cell.angle_gamma   90.00
#
_symmetry.space_group_name_H-M   'P 1'
#
loop_
_entity.id
_entity.type
_entity.pdbx_description
1 polymer ?
#
loop_
_entity_poly.entity_id
_entity_poly.type
_entity_poly.pdbx_seq_one_letter_code
_entity_poly.pdbx_strand_id
1 'polypeptide(L)'
;MRAPVRLPGETVLPGAFHLNTHAGRECLALALARKHFDMGMIHINSFGAADPNMPFGGVKDFGCGREHGDFGMKEFVSAKSIFLP
;
A
#
# COMPACT_ATOMS: atom_id res chain seq x y z
N MET A 1 -30.27 5.08 -6.10
CA MET A 1 -29.73 3.70 -6.00
C MET A 1 -28.76 3.65 -4.81
N ARG A 2 -29.06 2.84 -3.79
CA ARG A 2 -28.23 2.59 -2.60
C ARG A 2 -27.13 1.56 -2.92
N ALA A 3 -26.05 1.61 -2.13
CA ALA A 3 -24.70 1.05 -2.32
C ALA A 3 -24.60 -0.47 -2.60
N PRO A 4 -23.37 -0.95 -2.86
CA PRO A 4 -22.70 -1.73 -1.81
C PRO A 4 -21.22 -1.29 -1.69
N VAL A 5 -20.62 -1.00 -0.52
CA VAL A 5 -20.36 -1.87 0.65
C VAL A 5 -19.89 -3.26 0.23
N ARG A 6 -18.55 -3.39 0.08
CA ARG A 6 -17.71 -4.60 -0.08
C ARG A 6 -18.38 -5.79 -0.79
N LEU A 7 -17.97 -6.08 -2.03
CA LEU A 7 -18.28 -7.36 -2.65
C LEU A 7 -17.42 -8.48 -2.01
N PRO A 8 -18.03 -9.61 -1.59
CA PRO A 8 -17.29 -10.75 -1.08
C PRO A 8 -16.59 -11.45 -2.27
N GLY A 9 -15.27 -11.66 -2.14
CA GLY A 9 -14.47 -12.40 -3.13
C GLY A 9 -13.63 -11.55 -4.10
N GLU A 10 -13.43 -10.26 -3.86
CA GLU A 10 -12.61 -9.43 -4.76
C GLU A 10 -11.12 -9.80 -4.69
N THR A 11 -10.62 -10.23 -5.83
CA THR A 11 -9.26 -10.61 -6.16
C THR A 11 -8.26 -9.66 -5.52
N VAL A 12 -7.42 -10.22 -4.66
CA VAL A 12 -6.25 -9.51 -4.19
C VAL A 12 -5.35 -9.30 -5.40
N LEU A 13 -5.17 -8.05 -5.81
CA LEU A 13 -4.36 -7.70 -6.96
C LEU A 13 -2.90 -7.58 -6.51
N PRO A 14 -1.93 -8.13 -7.26
CA PRO A 14 -0.52 -7.96 -6.98
C PRO A 14 -0.12 -6.49 -7.17
N GLY A 15 0.23 -5.79 -6.09
CA GLY A 15 0.86 -4.47 -6.15
C GLY A 15 -0.02 -3.27 -5.75
N ALA A 16 0.21 -2.13 -6.41
CA ALA A 16 -0.40 -0.85 -6.07
C ALA A 16 -1.89 -0.81 -6.45
N PHE A 17 -2.75 -0.43 -5.51
CA PHE A 17 -4.19 -0.31 -5.74
C PHE A 17 -4.61 1.13 -5.97
N HIS A 18 -5.44 1.39 -6.98
CA HIS A 18 -5.90 2.73 -7.32
C HIS A 18 -7.37 2.88 -6.90
N LEU A 19 -7.64 3.81 -5.98
CA LEU A 19 -8.97 4.12 -5.47
C LEU A 19 -9.43 5.48 -5.98
N ASN A 20 -10.44 5.49 -6.84
CA ASN A 20 -11.06 6.72 -7.30
C ASN A 20 -12.33 7.05 -6.52
N THR A 21 -12.55 8.33 -6.31
CA THR A 21 -13.70 8.86 -5.57
C THR A 21 -14.26 10.09 -6.26
N HIS A 22 -15.55 10.35 -6.05
CA HIS A 22 -16.16 11.62 -6.42
C HIS A 22 -15.62 12.76 -5.56
N ALA A 23 -15.59 13.97 -6.14
CA ALA A 23 -15.11 15.17 -5.47
C ALA A 23 -15.74 15.36 -4.08
N GLY A 24 -14.91 15.67 -3.07
CA GLY A 24 -15.35 15.90 -1.70
C GLY A 24 -15.52 14.63 -0.85
N ARG A 25 -15.11 13.46 -1.34
CA ARG A 25 -15.16 12.18 -0.60
C ARG A 25 -13.78 11.61 -0.25
N GLU A 26 -12.74 12.42 -0.29
CA GLU A 26 -11.35 12.02 -0.03
C GLU A 26 -11.20 11.49 1.41
N CYS A 27 -11.89 12.09 2.38
CA CYS A 27 -11.90 11.61 3.77
C CYS A 27 -12.47 10.19 3.89
N LEU A 28 -13.50 9.86 3.11
CA LEU A 28 -14.05 8.50 3.08
C LEU A 28 -13.07 7.56 2.39
N ALA A 29 -12.47 7.96 1.28
CA ALA A 29 -11.44 7.18 0.58
C ALA A 29 -10.31 6.79 1.54
N LEU A 30 -9.81 7.77 2.31
CA LEU A 30 -8.78 7.56 3.33
C LEU A 30 -9.25 6.62 4.44
N ALA A 31 -10.50 6.75 4.89
CA ALA A 31 -11.05 5.84 5.91
C ALA A 31 -11.14 4.41 5.40
N LEU A 32 -11.53 4.22 4.13
CA LEU A 32 -11.59 2.89 3.49
C LEU A 32 -10.18 2.31 3.29
N ALA A 33 -9.25 3.10 2.74
CA ALA A 33 -7.83 2.76 2.61
C ALA A 33 -7.24 2.22 3.92
N ARG A 34 -7.50 2.91 5.04
CA ARG A 34 -6.92 2.55 6.34
C ARG A 34 -7.57 1.35 7.01
N LYS A 35 -8.88 1.13 6.81
CA LYS A 35 -9.66 0.16 7.60
C LYS A 35 -10.03 -1.12 6.87
N HIS A 36 -10.05 -1.09 5.54
CA HIS A 36 -10.66 -2.17 4.76
C HIS A 36 -9.77 -2.74 3.65
N PHE A 37 -8.69 -2.05 3.29
CA PHE A 37 -7.77 -2.50 2.25
C PHE A 37 -6.44 -2.92 2.88
N ASP A 38 -6.24 -4.23 2.98
CA ASP A 38 -4.94 -4.81 3.34
C ASP A 38 -4.05 -4.83 2.10
N MET A 39 -3.47 -3.68 1.77
CA MET A 39 -2.60 -3.47 0.62
C MET A 39 -1.32 -2.78 1.05
N GLY A 40 -0.20 -3.04 0.36
CA GLY A 40 1.07 -2.37 0.66
C GLY A 40 1.16 -0.94 0.11
N MET A 41 0.33 -0.59 -0.87
CA MET A 41 0.29 0.74 -1.49
C MET A 41 -1.11 1.06 -2.04
N ILE A 42 -1.60 2.28 -1.80
CA ILE A 42 -2.87 2.78 -2.33
C ILE A 42 -2.70 4.19 -2.89
N HIS A 43 -3.07 4.41 -4.14
CA HIS A 43 -3.23 5.74 -4.75
C HIS A 43 -4.69 6.18 -4.71
N ILE A 44 -4.98 7.37 -4.17
CA ILE A 44 -6.33 7.92 -4.13
C ILE A 44 -6.44 9.05 -5.16
N ASN A 45 -7.41 8.95 -6.07
CA ASN A 45 -7.66 9.93 -7.14
C ASN A 45 -6.40 10.26 -7.98
N SER A 46 -5.48 9.31 -8.07
CA SER A 46 -4.24 9.44 -8.81
C SER A 46 -3.93 8.12 -9.48
N PHE A 47 -3.38 8.20 -10.68
CA PHE A 47 -2.86 7.07 -11.43
C PHE A 47 -1.34 7.15 -11.60
N GLY A 48 -0.66 7.70 -10.59
CA GLY A 48 0.80 7.83 -10.61
C GLY A 48 1.52 6.50 -10.72
N ALA A 49 2.69 6.52 -11.36
CA ALA A 49 3.68 5.45 -11.24
C ALA A 49 4.18 5.34 -9.78
N ALA A 50 4.79 4.22 -9.41
CA ALA A 50 5.41 4.07 -8.11
C ALA A 50 6.50 5.14 -7.91
N ASP A 51 6.32 6.01 -6.91
CA ASP A 51 7.35 6.99 -6.53
C ASP A 51 8.57 6.22 -5.99
N PRO A 52 9.80 6.51 -6.47
CA PRO A 52 11.01 5.84 -5.99
C PRO A 52 11.25 5.98 -4.49
N ASN A 53 10.65 6.97 -3.83
CA ASN A 53 10.76 7.19 -2.39
C ASN A 53 9.61 6.55 -1.60
N MET A 54 8.54 6.11 -2.27
CA MET A 54 7.38 5.53 -1.60
C MET A 54 7.50 4.00 -1.54
N PRO A 55 7.39 3.38 -0.34
CA PRO A 55 7.52 1.94 -0.21
C PRO A 55 6.49 1.18 -1.05
N PHE A 56 6.96 0.24 -1.85
CA PHE A 56 6.15 -0.62 -2.72
C PHE A 56 6.25 -2.08 -2.31
N GLY A 57 5.23 -2.88 -2.56
CA GLY A 57 5.24 -4.32 -2.30
C GLY A 57 3.89 -4.87 -1.85
N GLY A 58 3.70 -6.16 -2.03
CA GLY A 58 2.49 -6.86 -1.61
C GLY A 58 2.39 -7.04 -0.10
N VAL A 59 1.25 -7.57 0.34
CA VAL A 59 1.07 -8.12 1.69
C VAL A 59 0.43 -9.49 1.58
N LYS A 60 0.62 -10.35 2.59
CA LYS A 60 0.09 -11.73 2.64
C LYS A 60 0.67 -12.58 1.49
N ASP A 61 -0.18 -13.24 0.71
CA ASP A 61 0.21 -14.13 -0.37
C ASP A 61 0.89 -13.40 -1.54
N PHE A 62 0.85 -12.07 -1.55
CA PHE A 62 1.46 -11.21 -2.57
C PHE A 62 2.87 -10.77 -2.23
N GLY A 63 3.39 -11.18 -1.07
CA GLY A 63 4.79 -11.01 -0.70
C GLY A 63 4.99 -10.43 0.69
N CYS A 64 6.26 -10.45 1.09
CA CYS A 64 6.80 -9.86 2.30
C CYS A 64 8.00 -8.97 1.96
N GLY A 65 8.20 -7.89 2.70
CA GLY A 65 9.23 -6.88 2.41
C GLY A 65 8.71 -5.70 1.61
N ARG A 66 9.58 -4.74 1.35
CA ARG A 66 9.28 -3.56 0.52
C ARG A 66 10.36 -3.34 -0.52
N GLU A 67 9.98 -2.75 -1.63
CA GLU A 67 10.85 -2.13 -2.62
C GLU A 67 10.70 -0.62 -2.51
N HIS A 68 11.63 0.14 -3.11
CA HIS A 68 11.66 1.61 -3.08
C HIS A 68 11.86 2.24 -1.69
N GLY A 69 12.31 3.50 -1.71
CA GLY A 69 12.62 4.28 -0.52
C GLY A 69 13.61 3.61 0.43
N ASP A 70 13.68 4.13 1.64
CA ASP A 70 14.56 3.61 2.68
C ASP A 70 14.18 2.19 3.13
N PHE A 71 12.92 1.80 2.95
CA PHE A 71 12.45 0.46 3.29
C PHE A 71 12.99 -0.57 2.30
N GLY A 72 12.96 -0.29 1.01
CA GLY A 72 13.50 -1.20 0.00
C GLY A 72 15.01 -1.35 0.07
N MET A 73 15.74 -0.27 0.33
CA MET A 73 17.20 -0.36 0.51
C MET A 73 17.59 -1.25 1.69
N LYS A 74 16.76 -1.32 2.74
CA LYS A 74 17.02 -2.17 3.92
C LYS A 74 16.99 -3.66 3.60
N GLU A 75 16.29 -4.08 2.55
CA GLU A 75 16.24 -5.49 2.12
C GLU A 75 17.57 -5.97 1.53
N PHE A 76 18.45 -5.05 1.11
CA PHE A 76 19.73 -5.36 0.44
C PHE A 76 20.97 -5.05 1.28
N VAL A 77 20.81 -4.64 2.55
CA VAL A 77 21.92 -4.32 3.45
C VAL A 77 21.90 -5.20 4.69
N SER A 78 23.08 -5.49 5.25
CA SER A 78 23.20 -6.25 6.49
C SER A 78 23.41 -5.32 7.69
N ALA A 79 22.56 -5.45 8.71
CA ALA A 79 22.77 -4.75 9.98
C ALA A 79 23.95 -5.38 10.76
N LYS A 80 24.86 -4.54 11.26
CA LYS A 80 25.94 -4.94 12.16
C LYS A 80 25.87 -4.12 13.43
N SER A 81 25.81 -4.78 14.58
CA SER A 81 25.91 -4.14 15.89
C SER A 81 27.32 -4.33 16.46
N ILE A 82 27.88 -3.28 17.05
CA ILE A 82 29.15 -3.30 17.77
C ILE A 82 28.92 -2.66 19.13
N PHE A 83 29.24 -3.39 20.19
CA PHE A 83 29.12 -2.94 21.57
C PHE A 83 30.52 -2.88 22.19
N LEU A 84 30.87 -1.74 22.75
CA LEU A 84 32.05 -1.56 23.61
C LEU A 84 31.51 -1.34 25.04
N PRO A 85 31.84 -2.21 26.00
CA PRO A 85 31.36 -2.10 27.38
C PRO A 85 31.87 -0.84 28.10
#